data_AF-A0A2G6CHM9-F1
#
_entry.id   AF-A0A2G6CHM9-F1
#
_cell.length_a   1.000
_cell.length_b   1.000
_cell.length_c   1.000
_cell.angle_alpha   90.00
_cell.angle_beta   90.00
_cell.angle_gamma   90.00
#
_symmetry.space_group_name_H-M   'P 1'
#
loop_
_entity.id
_entity.type
_entity.pdbx_description
1 polymer ?
#
loop_
_entity_poly.entity_id
_entity_poly.type
_entity_poly.pdbx_seq_one_letter_code
_entity_poly.pdbx_strand_id
1 'polypeptide(L)'
;QSGPFYCPADKKVYIDLSFLSQMKQMGAKGDFAYAYVIAHEVGHHISNITGTLPKVHQAKRNLNKKQANQLSVLLELQADCYAGVWGYHANNQQNILSEGDIEEGIRASQAVGDDTLTKGRVHPDNFTHGTAKQRMSWFMQGMKTGKVESCNTFEQAGIRL
;
A
#
# COMPACT_ATOMS: atom_id res chain seq x y z
N GLN A 1 -2.91 -16.23 -8.03
CA GLN A 1 -1.73 -15.52 -8.57
C GLN A 1 -1.32 -14.53 -7.50
N SER A 2 -0.05 -14.53 -7.10
CA SER A 2 0.43 -13.69 -6.00
C SER A 2 0.99 -12.40 -6.60
N GLY A 3 0.52 -11.24 -6.14
CA GLY A 3 1.07 -9.95 -6.55
C GLY A 3 2.51 -9.73 -6.04
N PRO A 4 3.10 -8.57 -6.34
CA PRO A 4 4.34 -8.11 -5.72
C PRO A 4 4.28 -8.19 -4.20
N PHE A 5 5.40 -8.46 -3.54
CA PHE A 5 5.45 -8.53 -2.08
C PHE A 5 6.85 -8.28 -1.53
N TYR A 6 6.90 -7.71 -0.33
CA TYR A 6 8.08 -7.67 0.53
C TYR A 6 8.15 -8.89 1.46
N CYS A 7 9.32 -9.52 1.54
CA CYS A 7 9.58 -10.63 2.47
C CYS A 7 10.41 -10.16 3.68
N PRO A 8 9.85 -10.19 4.91
CA PRO A 8 10.58 -9.73 6.10
C PRO A 8 11.74 -10.65 6.50
N ALA A 9 11.72 -11.93 6.09
CA ALA A 9 12.73 -12.93 6.47
C ALA A 9 14.08 -12.71 5.77
N ASP A 10 14.06 -12.35 4.49
CA ASP A 10 15.26 -12.09 3.68
C ASP A 10 15.43 -10.60 3.29
N LYS A 11 14.46 -9.76 3.65
CA LYS A 11 14.41 -8.31 3.41
C LYS A 11 14.46 -7.95 1.92
N LYS A 12 13.78 -8.73 1.08
CA LYS A 12 13.72 -8.50 -0.37
C LYS A 12 12.31 -8.14 -0.85
N VAL A 13 12.27 -7.35 -1.92
CA VAL A 13 11.06 -7.10 -2.71
C VAL A 13 11.04 -8.06 -3.89
N TYR A 14 9.92 -8.76 -4.06
CA TYR A 14 9.66 -9.68 -5.15
C TYR A 14 8.62 -9.06 -6.08
N ILE A 15 8.94 -8.97 -7.37
CA ILE A 15 8.08 -8.33 -8.37
C ILE A 15 7.59 -9.39 -9.34
N ASP A 16 6.28 -9.62 -9.36
CA ASP A 16 5.63 -10.47 -10.37
C ASP A 16 5.37 -9.65 -11.65
N LEU A 17 6.14 -9.90 -12.70
CA LEU A 17 5.99 -9.23 -13.99
C LEU A 17 4.64 -9.54 -14.69
N SER A 18 4.02 -10.68 -14.35
CA SER A 18 2.69 -11.02 -14.86
C SER A 18 1.60 -10.14 -14.25
N PHE A 19 1.76 -9.76 -12.98
CA PHE A 19 0.89 -8.80 -12.31
C PHE A 19 1.01 -7.40 -12.91
N LEU A 20 2.22 -6.96 -13.24
CA LEU A 20 2.45 -5.69 -13.93
C LEU A 20 1.69 -5.62 -15.26
N SER A 21 1.65 -6.74 -15.99
CA SER A 21 0.89 -6.85 -17.24
C SER A 21 -0.63 -6.75 -17.01
N GLN A 22 -1.14 -7.26 -15.89
CA GLN A 22 -2.55 -7.15 -15.51
C GLN A 22 -2.94 -5.72 -15.11
N MET A 23 -2.11 -5.04 -14.33
CA MET A 23 -2.32 -3.63 -13.99
C MET A 23 -2.50 -2.76 -15.25
N LYS A 24 -1.67 -3.01 -16.26
CA LYS A 24 -1.78 -2.33 -17.56
C LYS A 24 -3.14 -2.57 -18.24
N GLN A 25 -3.71 -3.77 -18.12
CA GLN A 25 -5.04 -4.09 -18.65
C GLN A 25 -6.16 -3.42 -17.85
N MET A 26 -5.96 -3.23 -16.54
CA MET A 26 -6.89 -2.56 -15.64
C MET A 26 -6.85 -1.03 -15.72
N GLY A 27 -6.04 -0.46 -16.61
CA GLY A 27 -5.93 0.99 -16.80
C GLY A 27 -4.90 1.68 -15.88
N ALA A 28 -4.24 0.93 -15.00
CA ALA A 28 -3.05 1.37 -14.29
C ALA A 28 -1.83 1.21 -15.21
N LYS A 29 -1.68 2.17 -16.12
CA LYS A 29 -0.59 2.24 -17.12
C LYS A 29 0.39 3.35 -16.72
N GLY A 30 1.54 3.36 -17.38
CA GLY A 30 2.59 4.36 -17.18
C GLY A 30 3.67 3.91 -16.20
N ASP A 31 4.79 4.62 -16.20
CA ASP A 31 5.98 4.28 -15.42
C ASP A 31 5.76 4.53 -13.92
N PHE A 32 4.98 5.55 -13.56
CA PHE A 32 4.68 5.84 -12.17
C PHE A 32 3.80 4.79 -11.50
N ALA A 33 2.91 4.12 -12.24
CA ALA A 33 2.14 2.99 -11.72
C ALA A 33 3.06 1.84 -11.22
N TYR A 34 4.17 1.58 -11.92
CA TYR A 34 5.17 0.60 -11.50
C TYR A 34 6.02 1.11 -10.34
N ALA A 35 6.42 2.37 -10.38
CA ALA A 35 7.18 2.99 -9.30
C ALA A 35 6.39 2.99 -7.99
N TYR A 36 5.08 3.23 -8.04
CA TYR A 36 4.17 3.14 -6.92
C TYR A 36 4.16 1.76 -6.27
N VAL A 37 4.05 0.68 -7.06
CA VAL A 37 4.08 -0.71 -6.55
C VAL A 37 5.40 -0.98 -5.83
N ILE A 38 6.53 -0.60 -6.41
CA ILE A 38 7.84 -0.78 -5.78
C ILE A 38 7.92 0.02 -4.48
N ALA A 39 7.49 1.29 -4.51
CA ALA A 39 7.50 2.15 -3.34
C ALA A 39 6.58 1.63 -2.22
N HIS A 40 5.46 1.01 -2.56
CA HIS A 40 4.57 0.34 -1.62
C HIS A 40 5.27 -0.85 -0.94
N GLU A 41 5.94 -1.73 -1.69
CA GLU A 41 6.68 -2.84 -1.09
C GLU A 41 7.87 -2.38 -0.24
N VAL A 42 8.52 -1.27 -0.63
CA VAL A 42 9.51 -0.60 0.23
C VAL A 42 8.84 -0.02 1.48
N GLY A 43 7.60 0.44 1.39
CA GLY A 43 6.78 0.83 2.54
C GLY A 43 6.64 -0.29 3.58
N HIS A 44 6.41 -1.53 3.13
CA HIS A 44 6.41 -2.70 4.03
C HIS A 44 7.79 -2.96 4.65
N HIS A 45 8.88 -2.71 3.91
CA HIS A 45 10.23 -2.75 4.49
C HIS A 45 10.42 -1.68 5.58
N ILE A 46 9.94 -0.45 5.37
CA ILE A 46 9.97 0.63 6.37
C ILE A 46 9.18 0.21 7.61
N SER A 47 7.97 -0.34 7.44
CA SER A 47 7.16 -0.89 8.54
C SER A 47 7.90 -1.99 9.31
N ASN A 48 8.73 -2.79 8.64
CA ASN A 48 9.54 -3.83 9.27
C ASN A 48 10.68 -3.25 10.11
N ILE A 49 11.48 -2.34 9.56
CA ILE A 49 12.64 -1.77 10.27
C ILE A 49 12.24 -0.78 11.37
N THR A 50 11.05 -0.19 11.28
CA THR A 50 10.47 0.69 12.33
C THR A 50 9.68 -0.09 13.40
N GLY A 51 9.49 -1.40 13.21
CA GLY A 51 8.90 -2.29 14.20
C GLY A 51 7.37 -2.45 14.12
N THR A 52 6.68 -1.75 13.22
CA THR A 52 5.22 -1.88 13.05
C THR A 52 4.82 -3.27 12.53
N LEU A 53 5.48 -3.75 11.47
CA LEU A 53 5.17 -5.05 10.85
C LEU A 53 5.32 -6.24 11.84
N PRO A 54 6.42 -6.38 12.61
CA PRO A 54 6.53 -7.47 13.58
C PRO A 54 5.48 -7.38 14.71
N LYS A 55 5.11 -6.17 15.17
CA LYS A 55 4.03 -5.97 16.14
C LYS A 55 2.67 -6.41 15.60
N VAL A 56 2.36 -6.06 14.34
CA VAL A 56 1.14 -6.53 13.66
C VAL A 56 1.12 -8.06 13.58
N HIS A 57 2.22 -8.69 13.15
CA HIS A 57 2.29 -10.16 13.09
C HIS A 57 2.10 -10.80 14.47
N GLN A 58 2.66 -10.21 15.53
CA GLN A 58 2.45 -10.71 16.89
C GLN A 58 1.00 -10.56 17.34
N ALA A 59 0.39 -9.39 17.15
CA ALA A 59 -0.98 -9.14 17.56
C ALA A 59 -1.97 -10.08 16.85
N LYS A 60 -1.79 -10.31 15.55
CA LYS A 60 -2.65 -11.19 14.73
C LYS A 60 -2.77 -12.62 15.28
N ARG A 61 -1.75 -13.15 15.99
CA ARG A 61 -1.76 -14.53 16.51
C ARG A 61 -2.86 -14.78 17.56
N ASN A 62 -3.29 -13.73 18.26
CA ASN A 62 -4.26 -13.83 19.36
C ASN A 62 -5.65 -13.29 18.98
N LEU A 63 -5.86 -12.94 17.70
CA LEU A 63 -7.06 -12.28 17.22
C LEU A 63 -7.89 -13.24 16.36
N ASN A 64 -9.20 -13.02 16.33
CA ASN A 64 -10.04 -13.71 15.35
C ASN A 64 -9.74 -13.21 13.93
N LYS A 65 -10.19 -13.95 12.92
CA LYS A 65 -9.91 -13.66 11.51
C LYS A 65 -10.25 -12.22 11.10
N LYS A 66 -11.42 -11.73 11.51
CA LYS A 66 -11.88 -10.36 11.20
C LYS A 66 -10.96 -9.29 11.78
N GLN A 67 -10.57 -9.43 13.04
CA GLN A 67 -9.64 -8.49 13.70
C GLN A 67 -8.23 -8.57 13.08
N ALA A 68 -7.76 -9.78 12.78
CA ALA A 68 -6.46 -9.98 12.13
C ALA A 68 -6.41 -9.38 10.71
N ASN A 69 -7.51 -9.46 9.97
CA ASN A 69 -7.68 -8.82 8.67
C ASN A 69 -7.66 -7.30 8.79
N GLN A 70 -8.35 -6.74 9.78
CA GLN A 70 -8.32 -5.28 10.04
C GLN A 70 -6.89 -4.77 10.26
N LEU A 71 -6.06 -5.48 11.05
CA LEU A 71 -4.65 -5.10 11.22
C LEU A 71 -3.85 -5.22 9.92
N SER A 72 -4.19 -6.17 9.06
CA SER A 72 -3.54 -6.33 7.74
C SER A 72 -3.87 -5.15 6.84
N VAL A 73 -5.14 -4.75 6.77
CA VAL A 73 -5.57 -3.56 6.01
C VAL A 73 -4.83 -2.30 6.48
N LEU A 74 -4.71 -2.09 7.79
CA LEU A 74 -4.01 -0.91 8.31
C LEU A 74 -2.52 -0.90 7.95
N LEU A 75 -1.88 -2.06 7.88
CA LEU A 75 -0.49 -2.20 7.44
C LEU A 75 -0.34 -1.86 5.95
N GLU A 76 -1.26 -2.33 5.10
CA GLU A 76 -1.29 -2.01 3.66
C GLU A 76 -1.51 -0.52 3.41
N LEU A 77 -2.43 0.11 4.13
CA LEU A 77 -2.68 1.55 4.04
C LEU A 77 -1.48 2.39 4.51
N GLN A 78 -0.68 1.87 5.44
CA GLN A 78 0.53 2.54 5.88
C GLN A 78 1.60 2.49 4.78
N ALA A 79 1.74 1.35 4.10
CA ALA A 79 2.61 1.22 2.94
C ALA A 79 2.19 2.14 1.78
N ASP A 80 0.88 2.32 1.55
CA ASP A 80 0.37 3.31 0.59
C ASP A 80 0.79 4.75 0.93
N CYS A 81 0.67 5.12 2.21
CA CYS A 81 1.11 6.43 2.65
C CYS A 81 2.62 6.62 2.50
N TYR A 82 3.43 5.61 2.82
CA TYR A 82 4.88 5.66 2.59
C TYR A 82 5.23 5.79 1.10
N ALA A 83 4.51 5.10 0.20
CA ALA A 83 4.67 5.29 -1.23
C ALA A 83 4.37 6.74 -1.66
N GLY A 84 3.35 7.37 -1.06
CA GLY A 84 3.05 8.77 -1.28
C GLY A 84 4.13 9.72 -0.74
N VAL A 85 4.69 9.45 0.44
CA VAL A 85 5.81 10.23 0.99
C VAL A 85 7.01 10.16 0.05
N TRP A 86 7.35 8.97 -0.46
CA TRP A 86 8.39 8.82 -1.46
C TRP A 86 8.08 9.65 -2.72
N GLY A 87 6.86 9.57 -3.24
CA GLY A 87 6.45 10.34 -4.42
C GLY A 87 6.56 11.85 -4.24
N TYR A 88 6.21 12.39 -3.05
CA TYR A 88 6.41 13.80 -2.71
C TYR A 88 7.88 14.22 -2.84
N HIS A 89 8.79 13.46 -2.21
CA HIS A 89 10.21 13.80 -2.20
C HIS A 89 10.84 13.59 -3.58
N ALA A 90 10.48 12.51 -4.28
CA ALA A 90 10.98 12.24 -5.62
C ALA A 90 10.56 13.36 -6.60
N ASN A 91 9.31 13.84 -6.50
CA ASN A 91 8.85 14.97 -7.29
C ASN A 91 9.60 16.26 -6.96
N ASN A 92 9.74 16.61 -5.68
CA ASN A 92 10.38 17.87 -5.30
C ASN A 92 11.88 17.90 -5.62
N GLN A 93 12.54 16.75 -5.65
CA GLN A 93 13.97 16.67 -5.94
C GLN A 93 14.29 16.62 -7.44
N GLN A 94 13.46 15.95 -8.24
CA GLN A 94 13.78 15.66 -9.64
C GLN A 94 12.74 16.18 -10.63
N ASN A 95 11.64 16.79 -10.15
CA ASN A 95 10.51 17.27 -10.93
C ASN A 95 9.99 16.21 -11.92
N ILE A 96 9.95 14.96 -11.46
CA ILE A 96 9.66 13.77 -12.27
C ILE A 96 8.16 13.47 -12.37
N LEU A 97 7.29 14.11 -11.58
CA LEU A 97 5.86 13.84 -11.63
C LEU A 97 5.13 14.98 -12.33
N SER A 98 4.52 14.65 -13.47
CA SER A 98 3.43 15.42 -14.03
C SER A 98 2.13 15.16 -13.26
N GLU A 99 1.11 16.02 -13.43
CA GLU A 99 -0.23 15.76 -12.88
C GLU A 99 -0.78 14.40 -13.34
N GLY A 100 -0.46 14.01 -14.59
CA GLY A 100 -0.84 12.70 -15.14
C GLY A 100 -0.23 11.52 -14.37
N ASP A 101 1.00 11.64 -13.90
CA ASP A 101 1.70 10.57 -13.16
C ASP A 101 1.09 10.38 -11.77
N ILE A 102 0.70 11.47 -11.11
CA ILE A 102 -0.03 11.39 -9.83
C ILE A 102 -1.36 10.65 -10.02
N GLU A 103 -2.08 10.94 -11.11
CA GLU A 103 -3.29 10.20 -11.44
C GLU A 103 -3.02 8.72 -11.77
N GLU A 104 -1.90 8.38 -12.40
CA GLU A 104 -1.49 6.99 -12.63
C GLU A 104 -1.26 6.24 -11.31
N GLY A 105 -0.61 6.88 -10.34
CA GLY A 105 -0.43 6.33 -8.99
C GLY A 105 -1.75 6.14 -8.26
N ILE A 106 -2.68 7.10 -8.40
CA ILE A 106 -4.05 6.97 -7.88
C ILE A 106 -4.74 5.76 -8.52
N ARG A 107 -4.72 5.64 -9.86
CA ARG A 107 -5.33 4.51 -10.58
C ARG A 107 -4.71 3.18 -10.18
N ALA A 108 -3.38 3.12 -10.01
CA ALA A 108 -2.67 1.94 -9.53
C ALA A 108 -3.10 1.56 -8.11
N SER A 109 -3.19 2.54 -7.20
CA SER A 109 -3.64 2.30 -5.83
C SER A 109 -5.09 1.79 -5.75
N GLN A 110 -5.95 2.24 -6.67
CA GLN A 110 -7.32 1.79 -6.77
C GLN A 110 -7.42 0.37 -7.36
N ALA A 111 -6.60 0.06 -8.37
CA ALA A 111 -6.60 -1.21 -9.07
C ALA A 111 -6.32 -2.41 -8.14
N VAL A 112 -5.49 -2.20 -7.12
CA VAL A 112 -5.07 -3.27 -6.19
C VAL A 112 -5.91 -3.31 -4.90
N GLY A 113 -6.95 -2.48 -4.78
CA GLY A 113 -7.94 -2.57 -3.70
C GLY A 113 -8.79 -3.84 -3.79
N ASP A 114 -9.17 -4.39 -2.64
CA ASP A 114 -9.92 -5.66 -2.57
C ASP A 114 -11.28 -5.58 -3.29
N ASP A 115 -11.94 -4.43 -3.26
CA ASP A 115 -13.19 -4.16 -3.98
C ASP A 115 -13.01 -4.18 -5.50
N THR A 116 -11.87 -3.71 -5.99
CA THR A 116 -11.52 -3.77 -7.41
C THR A 116 -11.17 -5.20 -7.84
N LEU A 117 -10.33 -5.89 -7.05
CA LEU A 117 -9.89 -7.26 -7.34
C LEU A 117 -11.04 -8.27 -7.29
N THR A 118 -12.04 -8.03 -6.44
CA THR A 118 -13.22 -8.92 -6.30
C THR A 118 -14.42 -8.49 -7.15
N LYS A 119 -14.30 -7.43 -7.96
CA LYS A 119 -15.42 -6.82 -8.69
C LYS A 119 -16.62 -6.51 -7.78
N GLY A 120 -16.34 -6.02 -6.57
CA GLY A 120 -17.35 -5.65 -5.57
C GLY A 120 -17.93 -6.81 -4.76
N ARG A 121 -17.50 -8.07 -4.97
CA ARG A 121 -17.90 -9.21 -4.14
C ARG A 121 -16.99 -9.31 -2.91
N VAL A 122 -17.15 -8.35 -2.00
CA VAL A 122 -16.30 -8.21 -0.81
C VAL A 122 -16.83 -9.07 0.34
N HIS A 123 -15.97 -9.90 0.95
CA HIS A 123 -16.24 -10.56 2.22
C HIS A 123 -15.23 -10.09 3.27
N PRO A 124 -15.66 -9.62 4.47
CA PRO A 124 -14.75 -9.11 5.50
C PRO A 124 -13.66 -10.10 5.91
N ASP A 125 -13.95 -11.40 5.78
CA ASP A 125 -13.03 -12.49 6.10
C ASP A 125 -11.90 -12.68 5.08
N ASN A 126 -11.97 -12.06 3.89
CA ASN A 126 -10.92 -12.14 2.86
C ASN A 126 -10.37 -10.75 2.48
N PHE A 127 -10.67 -9.73 3.27
CA PHE A 127 -10.31 -8.34 3.03
C PHE A 127 -8.98 -8.03 3.71
N THR A 128 -7.90 -7.93 2.94
CA THR A 128 -6.54 -7.74 3.47
C THR A 128 -5.85 -6.49 2.95
N HIS A 129 -6.27 -5.92 1.82
CA HIS A 129 -5.60 -4.81 1.14
C HIS A 129 -6.29 -3.46 1.34
N GLY A 130 -7.56 -3.45 1.79
CA GLY A 130 -8.35 -2.23 1.92
C GLY A 130 -9.14 -1.90 0.66
N THR A 131 -10.05 -0.93 0.76
CA THR A 131 -10.83 -0.45 -0.39
C THR A 131 -9.97 0.45 -1.25
N ALA A 132 -10.26 0.51 -2.55
CA ALA A 132 -9.65 1.45 -3.48
C ALA A 132 -9.67 2.90 -2.96
N LYS A 133 -10.78 3.31 -2.32
CA LYS A 133 -10.92 4.65 -1.71
C LYS A 133 -9.97 4.87 -0.53
N GLN A 134 -9.82 3.89 0.36
CA GLN A 134 -8.91 3.99 1.50
C GLN A 134 -7.46 4.07 1.03
N ARG A 135 -7.07 3.19 0.11
CA ARG A 135 -5.71 3.13 -0.44
C ARG A 135 -5.31 4.44 -1.12
N MET A 136 -6.19 4.96 -1.98
CA MET A 136 -6.02 6.28 -2.60
C MET A 136 -5.88 7.40 -1.55
N SER A 137 -6.74 7.41 -0.54
CA SER A 137 -6.72 8.46 0.49
C SER A 137 -5.40 8.48 1.25
N TRP A 138 -4.84 7.32 1.59
CA TRP A 138 -3.57 7.24 2.32
C TRP A 138 -2.37 7.54 1.45
N PHE A 139 -2.37 7.08 0.19
CA PHE A 139 -1.38 7.50 -0.80
C PHE A 139 -1.35 9.04 -0.94
N MET A 140 -2.51 9.67 -1.11
CA MET A 140 -2.61 11.12 -1.21
C MET A 140 -2.20 11.86 0.06
N GLN A 141 -2.44 11.28 1.24
CA GLN A 141 -1.96 11.83 2.51
C GLN A 141 -0.42 11.90 2.53
N GLY A 142 0.25 10.84 2.11
CA GLY A 142 1.72 10.81 1.97
C GLY A 142 2.21 11.83 0.94
N MET A 143 1.61 11.84 -0.26
CA MET A 143 1.92 12.79 -1.33
C MET A 143 1.75 14.24 -0.93
N LYS A 144 0.76 14.56 -0.10
CA LYS A 144 0.48 15.94 0.32
C LYS A 144 1.42 16.41 1.42
N THR A 145 1.77 15.52 2.36
CA THR A 145 2.48 15.90 3.58
C THR A 145 3.98 15.73 3.46
N GLY A 146 4.45 14.74 2.70
CA GLY A 146 5.87 14.35 2.64
C GLY A 146 6.44 13.84 3.96
N LYS A 147 5.60 13.49 4.94
CA LYS A 147 5.98 13.19 6.32
C LYS A 147 5.57 11.78 6.72
N VAL A 148 6.53 10.98 7.19
CA VAL A 148 6.28 9.60 7.64
C VAL A 148 5.40 9.55 8.89
N GLU A 149 5.42 10.58 9.72
CA GLU A 149 4.59 10.71 10.92
C GLU A 149 3.11 10.86 10.57
N SER A 150 2.81 11.31 9.35
CA SER A 150 1.43 11.41 8.85
C SER A 150 0.87 10.06 8.40
N CYS A 151 1.64 8.97 8.47
CA CYS A 151 1.29 7.61 8.01
C CYS A 151 0.92 6.65 9.14
N ASN A 152 0.49 7.15 10.30
CA ASN A 152 0.04 6.32 11.43
C ASN A 152 -1.41 5.86 11.26
N THR A 153 -1.61 4.83 10.44
CA THR A 153 -2.93 4.25 10.15
C THR A 153 -3.61 3.63 11.39
N PHE A 154 -2.81 3.06 12.29
CA PHE A 154 -3.28 2.39 13.50
C PHE A 154 -3.86 3.39 14.49
N GLU A 155 -3.19 4.51 14.71
CA GLU A 155 -3.68 5.58 15.59
C GLU A 155 -4.99 6.18 15.06
N GLN A 156 -5.11 6.41 13.75
CA GLN A 156 -6.36 6.89 13.16
C GLN A 156 -7.51 5.89 13.33
N ALA A 157 -7.21 4.60 13.42
CA ALA A 157 -8.17 3.55 13.72
C ALA A 157 -8.41 3.32 15.23
N GLY A 158 -7.77 4.09 16.11
CA GLY A 158 -7.85 3.92 17.56
C GLY A 158 -7.12 2.68 18.09
N ILE A 159 -6.18 2.13 17.33
CA ILE A 159 -5.41 0.93 17.67
C ILE A 159 -4.00 1.33 18.12
N ARG A 160 -3.56 0.79 19.26
CA ARG A 160 -2.18 0.91 19.76
C ARG A 160 -1.47 -0.43 19.62
N LEU A 161 -0.30 -0.41 18.96
CA LEU A 161 0.56 -1.57 18.68
C LEU A 161 1.80 -1.63 19.58
#